data_AF-A0A815Y055-F1
#
_entry.id   AF-A0A815Y055-F1
#
_cell.length_a   1.000
_cell.length_b   1.000
_cell.length_c   1.000
_cell.angle_alpha   90.00
_cell.angle_beta   90.00
_cell.angle_gamma   90.00
#
_symmetry.space_group_name_H-M   'P 1'
#
loop_
_entity.id
_entity.type
_entity.pdbx_description
1 polymer ?
#
loop_
_entity_poly.entity_id
_entity_poly.type
_entity_poly.pdbx_seq_one_letter_code
_entity_poly.pdbx_strand_id
1 'polypeptide(L)'
;MGFIARYGLSDMSEIHIEEKVSSAEEIQLVIQIKEALKEDVLKNIPNFYCPLTHDLLQDPVVTEDGITYEKQAIKDWFNKCTTENKPLTSPMTNQILFFW
;
A
#
# COMPACT_ATOMS: atom_id res chain seq x y z
N MET A 1 -31.59 2.27 26.26
CA MET A 1 -30.62 2.88 27.20
C MET A 1 -29.25 2.82 26.54
N GLY A 2 -28.69 3.98 26.21
CA GLY A 2 -27.44 4.07 25.45
C GLY A 2 -26.22 3.67 26.28
N PHE A 3 -25.15 3.23 25.60
CA PHE A 3 -23.85 2.98 26.21
C PHE A 3 -22.76 3.75 25.45
N ILE A 4 -21.88 4.33 26.24
CA ILE A 4 -20.86 5.33 25.89
C ILE A 4 -19.58 4.60 25.46
N ALA A 5 -19.10 4.87 24.24
CA ALA A 5 -17.75 4.49 23.82
C ALA A 5 -16.76 5.55 24.33
N ARG A 6 -15.76 5.16 25.11
CA ARG A 6 -14.62 6.04 25.47
C ARG A 6 -13.44 5.69 24.57
N TYR A 7 -12.97 6.67 23.81
CA TYR A 7 -11.75 6.58 23.02
C TYR A 7 -10.53 6.90 23.91
N GLY A 8 -9.64 5.92 24.09
CA GLY A 8 -8.27 6.17 24.51
C GLY A 8 -7.44 6.55 23.29
N LEU A 9 -7.01 7.81 23.24
CA LEU A 9 -6.08 8.36 22.23
C LEU A 9 -4.66 7.83 22.49
N SER A 10 -4.32 6.64 21.99
CA SER A 10 -2.89 6.26 21.88
C SER A 10 -2.56 5.04 21.01
N ASP A 11 -3.53 4.31 20.44
CA ASP A 11 -3.20 3.20 19.53
C ASP A 11 -4.23 3.12 18.39
N MET A 12 -3.90 3.78 17.26
CA MET A 12 -4.69 3.76 16.02
C MET A 12 -4.45 2.49 15.17
N SER A 13 -4.02 1.37 15.76
CA SER A 13 -3.65 0.16 15.00
C SER A 13 -4.40 -1.11 15.32
N GLU A 14 -5.34 -1.13 16.29
CA GLU A 14 -6.13 -2.34 16.55
C GLU A 14 -7.62 -2.04 16.59
N ILE A 15 -8.28 -2.29 15.45
CA ILE A 15 -9.72 -2.50 15.41
C ILE A 15 -9.98 -3.88 16.03
N HIS A 16 -10.17 -3.93 17.34
CA HIS A 16 -10.57 -5.15 18.04
C HIS A 16 -12.08 -5.35 17.90
N ILE A 17 -12.49 -6.02 16.81
CA ILE A 17 -13.86 -6.51 16.66
C ILE A 17 -13.93 -7.84 17.41
N GLU A 18 -14.29 -7.80 18.68
CA GLU A 18 -14.80 -8.99 19.37
C GLU A 18 -16.32 -9.02 19.27
N GLU A 19 -16.78 -9.48 18.11
CA GLU A 19 -18.14 -9.97 17.97
C GLU A 19 -18.16 -11.46 18.27
N LYS A 20 -19.01 -11.84 19.23
CA LYS A 20 -19.19 -13.21 19.70
C LYS A 20 -19.88 -14.03 18.60
N VAL A 21 -19.12 -14.58 17.65
CA VAL A 21 -19.65 -15.43 16.58
C VAL A 21 -19.67 -16.89 17.04
N SER A 22 -20.88 -17.44 17.22
CA SER A 22 -21.15 -18.69 17.95
C SER A 22 -21.23 -19.96 17.09
N SER A 23 -20.72 -19.99 15.86
CA SER A 23 -20.62 -21.23 15.09
C SER A 23 -19.39 -21.22 14.18
N ALA A 24 -18.55 -22.24 14.30
CA ALA A 24 -17.33 -22.42 13.52
C ALA A 24 -17.59 -22.50 11.99
N GLU A 25 -18.80 -22.86 11.59
CA GLU A 25 -19.19 -23.01 10.19
C GLU A 25 -19.40 -21.65 9.48
N GLU A 26 -19.94 -20.65 10.20
CA GLU A 26 -20.08 -19.28 9.67
C GLU A 26 -18.73 -18.55 9.61
N ILE A 27 -17.83 -18.84 10.57
CA ILE A 27 -16.47 -18.30 10.59
C ILE A 27 -15.67 -18.79 9.36
N GLN A 28 -15.85 -20.06 8.98
CA GLN A 28 -15.12 -20.66 7.87
C GLN A 28 -15.48 -20.03 6.52
N LEU A 29 -16.74 -19.67 6.33
CA LEU A 29 -17.19 -18.96 5.14
C LEU A 29 -16.64 -17.53 5.10
N VAL A 30 -16.65 -16.81 6.24
CA VAL A 30 -16.10 -15.44 6.31
C VAL A 30 -14.62 -15.39 5.99
N ILE A 31 -13.83 -16.40 6.42
CA ILE A 31 -12.39 -16.48 6.09
C ILE A 31 -12.19 -16.65 4.59
N GLN A 32 -12.91 -17.60 3.96
CA GLN A 32 -12.83 -17.84 2.52
C GLN A 32 -13.23 -16.61 1.70
N ILE A 33 -14.31 -15.95 2.12
CA ILE A 33 -14.79 -14.72 1.49
C ILE A 33 -13.76 -13.60 1.65
N LYS A 34 -13.14 -13.43 2.83
CA LYS A 34 -12.09 -12.42 3.06
C LYS A 34 -10.86 -12.65 2.18
N GLU A 35 -10.40 -13.89 2.03
CA GLU A 35 -9.25 -14.20 1.16
C GLU A 35 -9.57 -13.94 -0.32
N ALA A 36 -10.73 -14.38 -0.79
CA ALA A 36 -11.18 -14.16 -2.16
C ALA A 36 -11.40 -12.67 -2.48
N LEU A 37 -11.99 -11.90 -1.55
CA LEU A 37 -12.14 -10.45 -1.68
C LEU A 37 -10.81 -9.72 -1.64
N LYS A 38 -9.88 -10.13 -0.77
CA LYS A 38 -8.58 -9.46 -0.66
C LYS A 38 -7.82 -9.52 -1.98
N GLU A 39 -7.81 -10.68 -2.63
CA GLU A 39 -7.09 -10.87 -3.89
C GLU A 39 -7.76 -10.13 -5.05
N ASP A 40 -9.08 -10.19 -5.17
CA ASP A 40 -9.81 -9.51 -6.26
C ASP A 40 -9.77 -7.99 -6.11
N VAL A 41 -9.94 -7.47 -4.88
CA VAL A 41 -9.86 -6.04 -4.59
C VAL A 41 -8.45 -5.50 -4.83
N LEU A 42 -7.40 -6.23 -4.45
CA LEU A 42 -6.02 -5.79 -4.69
C LEU A 42 -5.61 -5.90 -6.17
N LYS A 43 -6.13 -6.89 -6.91
CA LYS A 43 -5.85 -7.05 -8.35
C LYS A 43 -6.62 -6.06 -9.23
N ASN A 44 -7.84 -5.69 -8.85
CA ASN A 44 -8.71 -4.83 -9.66
C ASN A 44 -8.60 -3.34 -9.32
N ILE A 45 -7.88 -2.96 -8.27
CA ILE A 45 -7.56 -1.55 -8.03
C ILE A 45 -6.20 -1.23 -8.69
N PRO A 46 -6.19 -0.42 -9.75
CA PRO A 46 -4.93 0.04 -10.34
C PRO A 46 -4.16 0.86 -9.29
N ASN A 47 -2.82 0.82 -9.35
CA ASN A 47 -1.87 1.62 -8.55
C ASN A 47 -1.37 1.06 -7.19
N PHE A 48 -1.65 -0.19 -6.83
CA PHE A 48 -1.06 -0.78 -5.61
C PHE A 48 0.31 -1.44 -5.80
N TYR A 49 0.73 -1.66 -7.04
CA TYR A 49 2.02 -2.29 -7.34
C TYR A 49 3.05 -1.25 -7.78
N CYS A 50 4.27 -1.42 -7.32
CA CYS A 50 5.40 -0.62 -7.77
C CYS A 50 5.77 -1.04 -9.20
N PRO A 51 5.83 -0.12 -10.17
CA PRO A 51 6.17 -0.46 -11.56
C PRO A 51 7.65 -0.83 -11.76
N LEU A 52 8.53 -0.57 -10.78
CA LEU A 52 9.93 -1.00 -10.80
C LEU A 52 10.09 -2.44 -10.27
N THR A 53 9.54 -2.73 -9.09
CA THR A 53 9.73 -4.03 -8.42
C THR A 53 8.66 -5.04 -8.78
N HIS A 54 7.51 -4.60 -9.31
CA HIS A 54 6.32 -5.40 -9.56
C HIS A 54 5.70 -6.02 -8.28
N ASP A 55 6.10 -5.52 -7.12
CA ASP A 55 5.58 -5.91 -5.81
C ASP A 55 4.58 -4.90 -5.26
N LEU A 56 3.79 -5.32 -4.27
CA LEU A 56 2.86 -4.44 -3.57
C LEU A 56 3.60 -3.31 -2.83
N LEU A 57 3.19 -2.07 -3.06
CA LEU A 57 3.75 -0.88 -2.42
C LEU A 57 3.57 -0.96 -0.90
N GLN A 58 4.67 -0.82 -0.16
CA GLN A 58 4.68 -0.70 1.31
C GLN A 58 4.89 0.75 1.75
N ASP A 59 5.84 1.46 1.14
CA ASP A 59 6.09 2.90 1.36
C ASP A 59 5.91 3.64 0.02
N PRO A 60 4.66 3.89 -0.41
CA PRO A 60 4.36 4.48 -1.71
C PRO A 60 4.82 5.94 -1.78
N VAL A 61 5.50 6.26 -2.87
CA VAL A 61 6.04 7.57 -3.15
C VAL A 61 5.58 8.03 -4.52
N VAL A 62 4.83 9.12 -4.57
CA VAL A 62 4.32 9.71 -5.81
C VAL A 62 5.33 10.71 -6.35
N THR A 63 5.74 10.53 -7.60
CA THR A 63 6.62 11.45 -8.33
C THR A 63 5.81 12.49 -9.11
N GLU A 64 6.47 13.52 -9.62
CA GLU A 64 5.83 14.66 -10.32
C GLU A 64 5.05 14.26 -11.58
N ASP A 65 5.42 13.14 -12.21
CA ASP A 65 4.72 12.56 -13.35
C ASP A 65 3.47 11.74 -12.95
N GLY A 66 3.12 11.72 -11.65
CA GLY A 66 1.92 11.07 -11.12
C GLY A 66 2.04 9.57 -10.94
N ILE A 67 3.25 9.02 -11.05
CA ILE A 67 3.51 7.59 -10.87
C ILE A 67 3.90 7.32 -9.42
N THR A 68 3.39 6.22 -8.87
CA THR A 68 3.71 5.78 -7.52
C THR A 68 4.75 4.67 -7.56
N TYR A 69 5.85 4.87 -6.85
CA TYR A 69 6.92 3.88 -6.70
C TYR A 69 7.07 3.46 -5.25
N GLU A 70 7.67 2.31 -5.03
CA GLU A 70 8.20 1.96 -3.71
C GLU A 70 9.38 2.89 -3.42
N LYS A 71 9.43 3.47 -2.22
CA LYS A 71 10.45 4.45 -1.84
C LYS A 71 11.86 3.95 -2.03
N GLN A 72 12.13 2.70 -1.67
CA GLN A 72 13.46 2.13 -1.82
C GLN A 72 13.83 1.98 -3.29
N ALA A 73 12.89 1.52 -4.12
CA ALA A 73 13.11 1.32 -5.55
C ALA A 73 13.43 2.62 -6.28
N ILE A 74 12.68 3.70 -6.01
CA ILE A 74 12.93 5.00 -6.65
C ILE A 74 14.23 5.66 -6.16
N LYS A 75 14.58 5.49 -4.88
CA LYS A 75 15.89 5.93 -4.34
C LYS A 75 17.06 5.23 -5.04
N ASP A 76 16.98 3.91 -5.20
CA ASP A 76 18.03 3.13 -5.85
C ASP A 76 18.20 3.56 -7.32
N TRP A 77 17.10 3.88 -8.00
CA TRP A 77 17.14 4.48 -9.33
C TRP A 77 17.86 5.83 -9.34
N PHE A 78 17.55 6.75 -8.43
CA PHE A 78 18.23 8.06 -8.35
C PHE A 78 19.72 7.94 -8.00
N ASN A 79 20.07 7.00 -7.12
CA ASN A 79 21.46 6.69 -6.81
C ASN A 79 22.21 6.24 -8.07
N LYS A 80 21.57 5.40 -8.91
CA LYS A 80 22.12 5.00 -10.21
C LYS A 80 22.28 6.17 -11.17
N CYS A 81 21.27 7.03 -11.31
CA CYS A 81 21.36 8.23 -12.15
C CYS A 81 22.54 9.12 -11.72
N THR A 82 22.67 9.37 -10.41
CA THR A 82 23.75 10.18 -9.84
C THR A 82 25.12 9.55 -10.10
N THR A 83 25.25 8.24 -9.90
CA THR A 83 26.51 7.50 -10.14
C THR A 83 26.91 7.53 -11.61
N GLU A 84 25.95 7.47 -12.53
CA GLU A 84 26.16 7.54 -13.97
C GLU A 84 26.24 8.99 -14.50
N ASN A 85 26.18 9.99 -13.60
CA ASN A 85 26.18 11.42 -13.93
C ASN A 85 25.05 11.82 -14.91
N LYS A 86 23.88 11.21 -14.72
CA LYS A 86 22.64 11.43 -15.50
C LYS A 86 21.62 12.24 -14.70
N PRO A 87 20.71 12.97 -15.36
CA PRO A 87 19.63 13.65 -14.68
C PRO A 87 18.71 12.66 -13.94
N LEU A 88 18.18 13.09 -12.81
CA LEU A 88 17.14 12.35 -12.07
C LEU A 88 15.89 12.32 -12.94
N THR A 89 15.48 11.13 -13.34
CA THR A 89 14.37 10.92 -14.26
C THR A 89 13.42 9.86 -13.72
N SER A 90 12.17 9.89 -14.15
CA SER A 90 11.22 8.81 -13.91
C SER A 90 11.63 7.58 -14.72
N PRO A 91 11.77 6.39 -14.09
CA PRO A 91 12.11 5.16 -14.82
C PRO A 91 11.05 4.74 -15.85
N MET A 92 9.81 5.22 -15.72
CA MET A 92 8.71 4.82 -16.62
C MET A 92 8.51 5.80 -17.76
N THR A 93 8.68 7.10 -17.51
CA THR A 93 8.37 8.15 -18.48
C THR A 93 9.59 8.88 -19.01
N ASN A 94 10.77 8.65 -18.42
CA ASN A 94 11.99 9.43 -18.65
C ASN A 94 11.84 10.94 -18.43
N GLN A 95 10.76 11.39 -17.79
CA GLN A 95 10.58 12.79 -17.40
C GLN A 95 11.56 13.15 -16.30
N ILE A 96 12.14 14.35 -16.36
CA ILE A 96 13.04 14.85 -15.31
C ILE A 96 12.21 15.12 -14.06
N LEU A 97 12.71 14.65 -12.92
CA LEU A 97 12.10 14.88 -11.61
C LEU A 97 12.97 15.90 -10.86
N PHE A 98 12.38 17.01 -10.47
CA PHE A 98 13.07 18.18 -9.92
C PHE A 98 13.12 18.19 -8.39
N PHE A 99 12.25 17.43 -7.71
CA PHE A 99 12.14 17.46 -6.23
C PHE A 99 12.62 16.17 -5.55
N TRP A 100 13.88 15.74 -5.81
CA TRP A 100 14.48 14.49 -5.29
C TRP A 100 15.95 14.62 -4.92
#